data_AF-A0A957VEV6-F1
#
_entry.id   AF-A0A957VEV6-F1
#
_cell.length_a   1.000
_cell.length_b   1.000
_cell.length_c   1.000
_cell.angle_alpha   90.00
_cell.angle_beta   90.00
_cell.angle_gamma   90.00
#
_symmetry.space_group_name_H-M   'P 1'
#
loop_
_entity.id
_entity.type
_entity.pdbx_description
1 polymer ?
#
loop_
_entity_poly.entity_id
_entity_poly.type
_entity_poly.pdbx_seq_one_letter_code
_entity_poly.pdbx_strand_id
1 'polypeptide(L)'
;MSHALAFNHARSASAGAPACCAAPATVIRPAIAYDDAIEAEVGPLAALLDTLPRTVRPGTRWLAINLLEGAVTPAQVVDAPAVAELAAAVTAAQARLAAAYGDDLPIAVADGRYQFAHQVAQQVVSGRTAAPTRSDRIDRVLTHPWLGLVLFAAIMYVTFNLVQAVASPYV
;
A
#
# COMPACT_ATOMS: atom_id res chain seq x y z
N MET A 1 -28.76 1.81 -57.19
CA MET A 1 -28.04 3.05 -56.79
C MET A 1 -27.31 2.69 -55.50
N SER A 2 -26.20 1.95 -55.60
CA SER A 2 -24.81 2.46 -55.68
C SER A 2 -24.45 3.18 -54.38
N HIS A 3 -23.57 2.71 -53.49
CA HIS A 3 -22.26 2.09 -53.72
C HIS A 3 -21.88 1.11 -52.59
N ALA A 4 -21.25 0.01 -52.96
CA ALA A 4 -20.33 -0.78 -52.14
C ALA A 4 -18.89 -0.41 -52.55
N LEU A 5 -17.99 -0.20 -51.59
CA LEU A 5 -16.52 -0.31 -51.71
C LEU A 5 -16.01 -0.56 -50.27
N ALA A 6 -15.56 -1.75 -49.89
CA ALA A 6 -14.31 -2.44 -50.27
C ALA A 6 -13.04 -1.76 -49.73
N PHE A 7 -12.29 -2.54 -48.94
CA PHE A 7 -10.84 -2.48 -48.71
C PHE A 7 -10.28 -1.23 -48.00
N ASN A 8 -9.55 -1.43 -46.88
CA ASN A 8 -8.11 -1.65 -47.05
C ASN A 8 -7.44 -2.25 -45.81
N HIS A 9 -6.77 -3.38 -46.06
CA HIS A 9 -5.82 -4.04 -45.18
C HIS A 9 -4.49 -3.28 -45.32
N ALA A 10 -4.19 -2.37 -44.39
CA ALA A 10 -2.87 -1.74 -44.32
C ALA A 10 -2.09 -2.29 -43.12
N ARG A 11 -1.36 -3.39 -43.37
CA ARG A 11 -0.09 -3.62 -42.68
C ARG A 11 0.81 -2.44 -43.03
N SER A 12 1.20 -1.61 -42.06
CA SER A 12 2.45 -0.87 -42.17
C SER A 12 3.48 -1.59 -41.33
N ALA A 13 4.45 -2.15 -42.05
CA ALA A 13 5.66 -2.73 -41.50
C ALA A 13 6.41 -1.71 -40.64
N SER A 14 7.16 -2.27 -39.70
CA SER A 14 8.23 -1.66 -38.93
C SER A 14 9.10 -0.70 -39.76
N ALA A 15 9.14 0.56 -39.35
CA ALA A 15 10.30 1.42 -39.52
C ALA A 15 10.79 1.78 -38.12
N GLY A 16 12.04 1.42 -37.83
CA GLY A 16 12.68 1.68 -36.54
C GLY A 16 12.70 3.17 -36.22
N ALA A 17 12.09 3.53 -35.11
CA ALA A 17 12.29 4.80 -34.44
C ALA A 17 13.03 4.53 -33.12
N PRO A 18 14.05 5.33 -32.74
CA PRO A 18 14.72 5.16 -31.46
C PRO A 18 13.71 5.37 -30.32
N ALA A 19 13.60 4.34 -29.48
CA ALA A 19 12.71 4.25 -28.33
C ALA A 19 13.11 5.21 -27.18
N CYS A 20 13.21 6.51 -27.44
CA CYS A 20 13.68 7.49 -26.43
C CYS A 20 12.64 8.54 -26.04
N CYS A 21 11.46 8.56 -26.65
CA CYS A 21 10.39 9.48 -26.27
C CYS A 21 9.10 8.70 -25.99
N ALA A 22 9.12 7.90 -24.92
CA ALA A 22 7.87 7.58 -24.24
C ALA A 22 7.28 8.91 -23.76
N ALA A 23 6.08 9.26 -24.24
CA ALA A 23 5.28 10.35 -23.69
C ALA A 23 5.27 10.26 -22.16
N PRO A 24 5.23 11.38 -21.40
CA PRO A 24 5.28 11.32 -19.95
C PRO A 24 4.16 10.40 -19.48
N ALA A 25 4.54 9.24 -18.95
CA ALA A 25 3.58 8.31 -18.38
C ALA A 25 2.78 9.10 -17.35
N THR A 26 1.48 9.25 -17.58
CA THR A 26 0.60 9.90 -16.61
C THR A 26 0.77 9.12 -15.31
N VAL A 27 1.47 9.71 -14.34
CA VAL A 27 1.56 9.17 -13.00
C VAL A 27 0.16 9.33 -12.43
N ILE A 28 -0.68 8.30 -12.60
CA ILE A 28 -1.90 8.18 -11.83
C ILE A 28 -1.42 8.13 -10.38
N ARG A 29 -1.76 9.18 -9.62
CA ARG A 29 -1.56 9.21 -8.17
C ARG A 29 -2.86 8.66 -7.59
N PRO A 30 -2.99 7.33 -7.41
CA PRO A 30 -4.20 6.79 -6.80
C PRO A 30 -4.38 7.45 -5.44
N ALA A 31 -5.55 8.04 -5.24
CA ALA A 31 -5.93 8.59 -3.95
C ALA A 31 -6.34 7.42 -3.05
N ILE A 32 -5.77 7.38 -1.84
CA ILE A 32 -6.24 6.47 -0.80
C ILE A 32 -7.64 6.95 -0.41
N ALA A 33 -8.63 6.09 -0.60
CA ALA A 33 -10.00 6.31 -0.11
C ALA A 33 -10.08 5.76 1.31
N TYR A 34 -10.42 6.62 2.25
CA TYR A 34 -10.71 6.26 3.64
C TYR A 34 -12.20 5.98 3.80
N ASP A 35 -12.61 5.61 5.02
CA ASP A 35 -14.01 5.43 5.35
C ASP A 35 -14.82 6.74 5.16
N ASP A 36 -16.10 6.62 4.85
CA ASP A 36 -16.94 7.73 4.40
C ASP A 36 -17.01 8.86 5.44
N ALA A 37 -16.98 8.52 6.73
CA ALA A 37 -16.97 9.50 7.81
C ALA A 37 -15.67 10.33 7.83
N ILE A 38 -14.52 9.72 7.53
CA ILE A 38 -13.23 10.44 7.44
C ILE A 38 -13.22 11.33 6.20
N GLU A 39 -13.68 10.81 5.05
CA GLU A 39 -13.74 11.57 3.80
C GLU A 39 -14.66 12.79 3.90
N ALA A 40 -15.78 12.65 4.63
CA ALA A 40 -16.72 13.74 4.88
C ALA A 40 -16.10 14.93 5.62
N GLU A 41 -15.06 14.69 6.44
CA GLU A 41 -14.33 15.74 7.18
C GLU A 41 -13.10 16.24 6.42
N VAL A 42 -12.41 15.35 5.71
CA VAL A 42 -11.21 15.69 4.92
C VAL A 42 -11.55 16.66 3.80
N GLY A 43 -12.69 16.50 3.12
CA GLY A 43 -13.11 17.37 2.01
C GLY A 43 -13.24 18.85 2.42
N PRO A 44 -14.08 19.19 3.41
CA PRO A 44 -14.24 20.55 3.91
C PRO A 44 -12.94 21.16 4.46
N LEU A 45 -12.14 20.38 5.20
CA LEU A 45 -10.85 20.85 5.71
C LEU A 45 -9.86 21.14 4.59
N ALA A 46 -9.79 20.29 3.57
CA ALA A 46 -8.95 20.52 2.41
C ALA A 46 -9.37 21.80 1.65
N ALA A 47 -10.68 22.02 1.48
CA ALA A 47 -11.20 23.24 0.85
C ALA A 47 -10.87 24.50 1.67
N LEU A 48 -11.01 24.44 2.99
CA LEU A 48 -10.60 25.53 3.88
C LEU A 48 -9.09 25.84 3.71
N LEU A 49 -8.26 24.80 3.71
CA LEU A 49 -6.81 24.94 3.53
C LEU A 49 -6.40 25.51 2.15
N ASP A 50 -7.24 25.36 1.13
CA ASP A 50 -7.01 25.99 -0.18
C ASP A 50 -7.30 27.49 -0.18
N THR A 51 -8.15 27.97 0.75
CA THR A 51 -8.46 29.40 0.90
C THR A 51 -7.47 30.15 1.80
N LEU A 52 -6.80 29.44 2.71
CA LEU A 52 -5.90 30.05 3.69
C LEU A 52 -4.48 30.21 3.13
N PRO A 53 -3.76 31.30 3.50
CA PRO A 53 -2.34 31.42 3.22
C PRO A 53 -1.56 30.40 4.04
N ARG A 54 -1.02 29.37 3.38
CA ARG A 54 -0.26 28.28 4.01
C ARG A 54 1.23 28.57 4.00
N THR A 55 1.89 28.26 5.10
CA THR A 55 3.35 28.35 5.25
C THR A 55 4.07 27.11 4.73
N VAL A 56 3.33 26.03 4.50
CA VAL A 56 3.84 24.72 4.07
C VAL A 56 3.34 24.33 2.69
N ARG A 57 4.16 23.56 1.98
CA ARG A 57 3.94 23.11 0.59
C ARG A 57 3.17 21.79 0.37
N PRO A 58 2.97 20.88 1.34
CA PRO A 58 2.21 19.64 1.09
C PRO A 58 0.80 19.90 0.53
N GLY A 59 0.21 18.89 -0.13
CA GLY A 59 -1.16 18.98 -0.63
C GLY A 59 -2.18 19.14 0.51
N THR A 60 -3.25 19.89 0.27
CA THR A 60 -4.29 20.21 1.27
C THR A 60 -4.97 18.97 1.84
N ARG A 61 -5.25 17.97 1.00
CA ARG A 61 -5.78 16.66 1.45
C ARG A 61 -4.88 15.95 2.45
N TRP A 62 -3.58 15.83 2.15
CA TRP A 62 -2.62 15.18 3.05
C TRP A 62 -2.57 15.93 4.39
N LEU A 63 -2.59 17.25 4.32
CA LEU A 63 -2.49 18.09 5.48
C LEU A 63 -3.76 18.07 6.35
N ALA A 64 -4.94 18.02 5.74
CA ALA A 64 -6.20 17.80 6.43
C ALA A 64 -6.19 16.48 7.23
N ILE A 65 -5.74 15.38 6.61
CA ILE A 65 -5.62 14.09 7.28
C ILE A 65 -4.65 14.17 8.46
N ASN A 66 -3.47 14.80 8.29
CA ASN A 66 -2.49 14.90 9.37
C ASN A 66 -2.95 15.81 10.52
N LEU A 67 -3.75 16.85 10.23
CA LEU A 67 -4.38 17.68 11.25
C LEU A 67 -5.41 16.87 12.04
N LEU A 68 -6.21 16.03 11.38
CA LEU A 68 -7.16 15.13 12.03
C LEU A 68 -6.46 14.08 12.90
N GLU A 69 -5.36 13.51 12.42
CA GLU A 69 -4.50 12.57 13.17
C GLU A 69 -3.75 13.25 14.34
N GLY A 70 -3.71 14.58 14.41
CA GLY A 70 -2.93 15.33 15.39
C GLY A 70 -1.41 15.28 15.16
N ALA A 71 -0.96 14.80 14.00
CA ALA A 71 0.46 14.70 13.64
C ALA A 71 1.08 16.08 13.33
N VAL A 72 0.24 17.03 12.91
CA VAL A 72 0.63 18.44 12.72
C VAL A 72 -0.37 19.33 13.44
N THR A 73 0.08 20.50 13.86
CA THR A 73 -0.77 21.51 14.52
C THR A 73 -1.13 22.63 13.53
N PRO A 74 -2.30 23.28 13.68
CA PRO A 74 -2.70 24.42 12.84
C PRO A 74 -1.64 25.52 12.76
N ALA A 75 -0.93 25.79 13.86
CA ALA A 75 0.14 26.79 13.94
C ALA A 75 1.39 26.44 13.10
N GLN A 76 1.57 25.17 12.72
CA GLN A 76 2.64 24.74 11.81
C GLN A 76 2.25 24.86 10.34
N VAL A 77 0.98 25.14 10.04
CA VAL A 77 0.41 25.09 8.69
C VAL A 77 0.11 26.49 8.15
N VAL A 78 -0.42 27.36 9.01
CA VAL A 78 -0.83 28.73 8.67
C VAL A 78 -0.29 29.70 9.71
N ASP A 79 -0.12 30.95 9.30
CA ASP A 79 0.25 32.03 10.21
C ASP A 79 -0.98 32.68 10.87
N ALA A 80 -0.76 33.45 11.94
CA ALA A 80 -1.81 34.27 12.52
C ALA A 80 -2.33 35.29 11.49
N PRO A 81 -3.65 35.57 11.42
CA PRO A 81 -4.71 35.14 12.37
C PRO A 81 -5.41 33.82 12.01
N ALA A 82 -5.07 33.19 10.88
CA ALA A 82 -5.78 32.02 10.35
C ALA A 82 -5.68 30.76 11.23
N VAL A 83 -4.72 30.73 12.16
CA VAL A 83 -4.52 29.61 13.10
C VAL A 83 -5.79 29.32 13.90
N ALA A 84 -6.49 30.35 14.38
CA ALA A 84 -7.67 30.16 15.23
C ALA A 84 -8.85 29.55 14.46
N GLU A 85 -9.06 29.99 13.22
CA GLU A 85 -10.09 29.46 12.33
C GLU A 85 -9.82 27.99 11.99
N LEU A 86 -8.59 27.67 11.58
CA LEU A 86 -8.20 26.30 11.26
C LEU A 86 -8.28 25.39 12.50
N ALA A 87 -7.83 25.87 13.67
CA ALA A 87 -7.91 25.11 14.92
C ALA A 87 -9.35 24.81 15.33
N ALA A 88 -10.27 25.77 15.17
CA ALA A 88 -11.69 25.56 15.44
C ALA A 88 -12.30 24.52 14.49
N ALA A 89 -11.97 24.60 13.20
CA ALA A 89 -12.45 23.64 12.20
C ALA A 89 -11.94 22.21 12.47
N VAL A 90 -10.65 22.06 12.80
CA VAL A 90 -10.03 20.77 13.11
C VAL A 90 -10.61 20.18 14.39
N THR A 91 -10.74 20.96 15.46
CA THR A 91 -11.33 20.50 16.73
C THR A 91 -12.77 20.03 16.53
N ALA A 92 -13.56 20.77 15.73
CA ALA A 92 -14.94 20.40 15.44
C ALA A 92 -15.04 19.10 14.62
N ALA A 93 -14.15 18.90 13.65
CA ALA A 93 -14.07 17.68 12.85
C ALA A 93 -13.64 16.47 13.70
N GLN A 94 -12.62 16.64 14.54
CA GLN A 94 -12.17 15.61 15.49
C GLN A 94 -13.29 15.22 16.47
N ALA A 95 -14.06 16.18 16.98
CA ALA A 95 -15.20 15.89 17.86
C ALA A 95 -16.30 15.07 17.15
N ARG A 96 -16.55 15.34 15.87
CA ARG A 96 -17.50 14.54 15.07
C ARG A 96 -16.98 13.12 14.81
N LEU A 97 -15.69 12.98 14.50
CA LEU A 97 -15.06 11.67 14.29
C LEU A 97 -14.92 10.86 15.58
N ALA A 98 -14.73 11.51 16.73
CA ALA A 98 -14.68 10.85 18.03
C ALA A 98 -16.00 10.11 18.35
N ALA A 99 -17.14 10.57 17.83
CA ALA A 99 -18.41 9.86 17.97
C ALA A 99 -18.45 8.53 17.19
N ALA A 100 -17.69 8.42 16.10
CA ALA A 100 -17.63 7.22 15.26
C ALA A 100 -16.47 6.29 15.60
N TYR A 101 -15.30 6.85 15.96
CA TYR A 101 -14.05 6.09 16.15
C TYR A 101 -13.44 6.23 17.55
N GLY A 102 -13.98 7.07 18.44
CA GLY A 102 -13.35 7.34 19.73
C GLY A 102 -11.90 7.82 19.57
N ASP A 103 -10.97 7.14 20.27
CA ASP A 103 -9.53 7.39 20.19
C ASP A 103 -8.84 6.62 19.03
N ASP A 104 -9.57 5.81 18.27
CA ASP A 104 -9.02 4.91 17.25
C ASP A 104 -8.93 5.55 15.85
N LEU A 105 -9.15 6.86 15.72
CA LEU A 105 -9.06 7.56 14.43
C LEU A 105 -7.70 7.36 13.72
N PRO A 106 -6.53 7.47 14.39
CA PRO A 106 -5.24 7.20 13.75
C PRO A 106 -5.12 5.74 13.27
N ILE A 107 -5.76 4.80 13.96
CA ILE A 107 -5.78 3.39 13.58
C ILE A 107 -6.63 3.21 12.32
N ALA A 108 -7.81 3.82 12.26
CA ALA A 108 -8.68 3.78 11.08
C ALA A 108 -7.99 4.38 9.83
N VAL A 109 -7.23 5.47 9.99
CA VAL A 109 -6.44 6.04 8.89
C VAL A 109 -5.28 5.11 8.49
N ALA A 110 -4.63 4.45 9.45
CA ALA A 110 -3.60 3.45 9.15
C ALA A 110 -4.18 2.25 8.38
N ASP A 111 -5.35 1.76 8.79
CA ASP A 111 -6.06 0.68 8.10
C ASP A 111 -6.36 1.04 6.65
N GLY A 112 -6.83 2.25 6.37
CA GLY A 112 -7.02 2.72 4.99
C GLY A 112 -5.74 2.68 4.14
N ARG A 113 -4.59 3.06 4.74
CA ARG A 113 -3.27 2.99 4.07
C ARG A 113 -2.87 1.53 3.80
N TYR A 114 -3.09 0.63 4.76
CA TYR A 114 -2.76 -0.80 4.61
C TYR A 114 -3.68 -1.49 3.60
N GLN A 115 -4.98 -1.18 3.61
CA GLN A 115 -5.93 -1.70 2.63
C GLN A 115 -5.53 -1.29 1.21
N PHE A 116 -5.18 -0.02 1.01
CA PHE A 116 -4.68 0.45 -0.28
C PHE A 116 -3.40 -0.29 -0.71
N ALA A 117 -2.42 -0.40 0.18
CA ALA A 117 -1.19 -1.15 -0.12
C ALA A 117 -1.48 -2.62 -0.45
N HIS A 118 -2.42 -3.25 0.26
CA HIS A 118 -2.85 -4.61 0.01
C HIS A 118 -3.52 -4.77 -1.35
N GLN A 119 -4.40 -3.85 -1.74
CA GLN A 119 -5.04 -3.86 -3.07
C GLN A 119 -4.01 -3.74 -4.18
N VAL A 120 -3.05 -2.81 -4.05
CA VAL A 120 -1.95 -2.67 -5.02
C VAL A 120 -1.12 -3.94 -5.07
N ALA A 121 -0.75 -4.51 -3.91
CA ALA A 121 0.00 -5.74 -3.83
C ALA A 121 -0.75 -6.91 -4.50
N GLN A 122 -2.04 -7.06 -4.25
CA GLN A 122 -2.86 -8.08 -4.89
C GLN A 122 -2.88 -7.92 -6.41
N GLN A 123 -3.05 -6.71 -6.94
CA GLN A 123 -3.06 -6.46 -8.39
C GLN A 123 -1.72 -6.82 -9.05
N VAL A 124 -0.60 -6.53 -8.38
CA VAL A 124 0.74 -6.80 -8.91
C VAL A 124 1.12 -8.27 -8.76
N VAL A 125 0.77 -8.90 -7.65
CA VAL A 125 1.11 -10.30 -7.34
C VAL A 125 0.25 -11.28 -8.15
N SER A 126 -1.02 -10.94 -8.43
CA SER A 126 -1.93 -11.79 -9.23
C SER A 126 -1.45 -12.03 -10.66
N GLY A 127 -0.56 -11.18 -11.20
CA GLY A 127 0.06 -11.37 -12.50
C GLY A 127 1.13 -12.47 -12.56
N ARG A 128 1.49 -13.07 -11.42
CA ARG A 128 2.56 -14.07 -11.33
C ARG A 128 2.07 -15.36 -10.68
N THR A 129 1.24 -16.10 -11.40
CA THR A 129 1.20 -17.57 -11.24
C THR A 129 2.51 -18.15 -11.78
N ALA A 130 3.64 -17.86 -11.12
CA ALA A 130 4.86 -18.60 -11.37
C ALA A 130 4.56 -20.06 -11.02
N ALA A 131 4.75 -20.97 -11.97
CA ALA A 131 4.68 -22.39 -11.68
C ALA A 131 5.56 -22.67 -10.45
N PRO A 132 5.09 -23.46 -9.47
CA PRO A 132 5.82 -23.68 -8.22
C PRO A 132 7.22 -24.16 -8.56
N THR A 133 8.21 -23.40 -8.12
CA THR A 133 9.61 -23.70 -8.38
C THR A 133 10.01 -24.97 -7.65
N ARG A 134 11.14 -25.59 -8.03
CA ARG A 134 11.61 -26.79 -7.33
C ARG A 134 11.86 -26.53 -5.84
N SER A 135 12.30 -25.32 -5.47
CA SER A 135 12.45 -24.90 -4.07
C SER A 135 11.11 -24.90 -3.34
N ASP A 136 10.07 -24.27 -3.92
CA ASP A 136 8.74 -24.18 -3.29
C ASP A 136 8.13 -25.55 -2.96
N ARG A 137 8.43 -26.57 -3.76
CA ARG A 137 7.97 -27.94 -3.51
C ARG A 137 8.71 -28.60 -2.35
N ILE A 138 10.01 -28.37 -2.25
CA ILE A 138 10.84 -28.89 -1.16
C ILE A 138 10.45 -28.19 0.13
N ASP A 139 10.35 -26.87 0.13
CA ASP A 139 9.96 -26.08 1.29
C ASP A 139 8.58 -26.48 1.79
N ARG A 140 7.62 -26.78 0.90
CA ARG A 140 6.31 -27.31 1.30
C ARG A 140 6.38 -28.65 2.03
N VAL A 141 7.32 -29.52 1.66
CA VAL A 141 7.54 -30.80 2.36
C VAL A 141 8.22 -30.56 3.71
N LEU A 142 9.23 -29.68 3.74
CA LEU A 142 9.99 -29.35 4.95
C LEU A 142 9.15 -28.59 6.00
N THR A 143 8.25 -27.71 5.56
CA THR A 143 7.38 -26.89 6.43
C THR A 143 6.04 -27.56 6.75
N HIS A 144 5.80 -28.77 6.26
CA HIS A 144 4.58 -29.49 6.59
C HIS A 144 4.61 -29.92 8.08
N PRO A 145 3.57 -29.64 8.88
CA PRO A 145 3.60 -29.85 10.34
C PRO A 145 4.01 -31.26 10.76
N TRP A 146 3.53 -32.27 10.02
CA TRP A 146 3.88 -33.69 10.26
C TRP A 146 5.20 -34.13 9.61
N LEU A 147 5.44 -33.84 8.32
CA LEU A 147 6.66 -34.29 7.64
C LEU A 147 7.91 -33.57 8.19
N GLY A 148 7.78 -32.31 8.59
CA GLY A 148 8.83 -31.56 9.28
C GLY A 148 9.25 -32.23 10.60
N LEU A 149 8.28 -32.69 11.40
CA LEU A 149 8.56 -33.41 12.65
C LEU A 149 9.26 -34.76 12.40
N VAL A 150 8.79 -35.54 11.43
CA VAL A 150 9.39 -36.84 11.06
C VAL A 150 10.82 -36.65 10.54
N LEU A 151 11.03 -35.67 9.67
CA LEU A 151 12.35 -35.37 9.13
C LEU A 151 13.31 -34.88 10.21
N PHE A 152 12.85 -34.01 11.10
CA PHE A 152 13.64 -33.54 12.24
C PHE A 152 14.07 -34.71 13.12
N ALA A 153 13.14 -35.61 13.48
CA ALA A 153 13.45 -36.80 14.26
C ALA A 153 14.46 -37.72 13.54
N ALA A 154 14.35 -37.88 12.22
CA ALA A 154 15.31 -38.66 11.43
C ALA A 154 16.72 -38.04 11.46
N ILE A 155 16.84 -36.73 11.29
CA ILE A 155 18.14 -36.03 11.36
C ILE A 155 18.74 -36.14 12.77
N MET A 156 17.92 -36.01 13.82
CA MET A 156 18.35 -36.19 15.20
C MET A 156 18.83 -37.61 15.47
N TYR A 157 18.13 -38.61 14.95
CA TYR A 157 18.53 -40.00 15.05
C TYR A 157 19.88 -40.27 14.38
N VAL A 158 20.09 -39.75 13.16
CA VAL A 158 21.37 -39.89 12.44
C VAL A 158 22.51 -39.23 13.22
N THR A 159 22.30 -38.00 13.68
CA THR A 159 23.30 -37.26 14.47
C THR A 159 23.66 -38.02 15.74
N PHE A 160 22.68 -38.58 16.45
CA PHE A 160 22.90 -39.36 17.66
C PHE A 160 23.69 -40.64 17.39
N ASN A 161 23.41 -41.35 16.30
CA ASN A 161 24.20 -42.52 15.90
C ASN A 161 25.63 -42.14 15.50
N LEU A 162 25.81 -41.02 14.79
CA LEU A 162 27.12 -40.52 14.40
C LEU A 162 27.98 -40.20 15.63
N VAL A 163 27.42 -39.47 16.60
CA VAL A 163 28.12 -39.12 17.84
C VAL A 163 28.50 -40.38 18.61
N GLN A 164 27.59 -41.34 18.76
CA GLN A 164 27.90 -42.61 19.42
C GLN A 164 28.95 -43.42 18.68
N ALA A 165 28.89 -43.48 17.35
CA ALA A 165 29.88 -44.20 16.54
C ALA A 165 31.28 -43.60 16.67
N VAL A 166 31.39 -42.26 16.72
CA VAL A 166 32.66 -41.55 16.95
C VAL A 166 33.13 -41.68 18.39
N ALA A 167 32.21 -41.74 19.36
CA ALA A 167 32.54 -41.93 20.77
C ALA A 167 32.93 -43.38 21.12
N SER A 168 32.36 -44.38 20.43
CA SER A 168 32.57 -45.81 20.70
C SER A 168 34.03 -46.29 20.74
N PRO A 169 34.99 -45.77 19.96
CA PRO A 169 36.40 -46.15 20.10
C PRO A 169 37.10 -45.58 21.35
N TYR A 170 36.45 -44.72 22.14
CA TYR A 170 37.02 -44.05 23.32
C TYR A 170 36.33 -44.43 24.65
N VAL A 171 35.41 -45.41 24.62
CA VAL A 171 34.75 -45.97 25.82
C VAL A 171 35.12 -47.43 26.00
#